data_AF-A0A7W0TEP7-F1
#
_entry.id   AF-A0A7W0TEP7-F1
#
_cell.length_a   1.000
_cell.length_b   1.000
_cell.length_c   1.000
_cell.angle_alpha   90.00
_cell.angle_beta   90.00
_cell.angle_gamma   90.00
#
_symmetry.space_group_name_H-M   'P 1'
#
loop_
_entity.id
_entity.type
_entity.pdbx_description
1 polymer ?
#
loop_
_entity_poly.entity_id
_entity_poly.type
_entity_poly.pdbx_seq_one_letter_code
_entity_poly.pdbx_strand_id
1 'polypeptide(L)'
;MGELNFQFTTTSGNPLRALTFEIIQRQLKSVGIQFTPRFISPAVLFGGGVLTGGDWQSVMFTFTGGPTSGGTFFSIGGCAGDQNYGAACNKKASALLQKAQFTPDPAARNKLLHTAEVILADEVFSIPLFARPQHLLHSTKVKGALRNPTLQGGTWNAETWSVAS
;
A
#
# COMPACT_ATOMS: atom_id res chain seq x y z
N MET A 1 32.01 15.22 9.63
CA MET A 1 31.34 14.05 9.02
C MET A 1 29.90 14.45 8.76
N GLY A 2 29.36 14.20 7.56
CA GLY A 2 28.00 14.61 7.19
C GLY A 2 26.94 13.81 7.93
N GLU A 3 25.84 14.46 8.29
CA GLU A 3 24.66 13.82 8.89
C GLU A 3 23.83 13.13 7.81
N LEU A 4 23.44 11.86 8.04
CA LEU A 4 22.56 11.14 7.11
C LEU A 4 21.11 11.59 7.38
N ASN A 5 20.51 12.28 6.42
CA ASN A 5 19.15 12.81 6.53
C ASN A 5 18.29 12.38 5.34
N PHE A 6 17.08 11.90 5.63
CA PHE A 6 16.06 11.57 4.63
C PHE A 6 14.74 12.27 4.94
N GLN A 7 13.99 12.57 3.89
CA GLN A 7 12.64 13.09 3.95
C GLN A 7 11.63 11.95 3.91
N PHE A 8 10.68 11.99 4.86
CA PHE A 8 9.56 11.07 4.95
C PHE A 8 8.28 11.71 4.43
N THR A 9 7.92 11.35 3.19
CA THR A 9 6.74 11.88 2.52
C THR A 9 5.51 11.04 2.85
N THR A 10 4.44 11.67 3.32
CA THR A 10 3.13 11.01 3.48
C THR A 10 1.99 12.02 3.45
N THR A 11 0.75 11.57 3.60
CA THR A 11 -0.41 12.47 3.62
C THR A 11 -0.59 13.17 4.96
N SER A 12 -0.86 14.47 4.94
CA SER A 12 -1.39 15.21 6.08
C SER A 12 -2.81 14.75 6.46
N GLY A 13 -3.25 15.10 7.68
CA GLY A 13 -4.62 14.81 8.15
C GLY A 13 -4.89 13.35 8.51
N ASN A 14 -3.87 12.48 8.56
CA ASN A 14 -4.00 11.08 8.95
C ASN A 14 -3.22 10.79 10.26
N PRO A 15 -3.89 10.70 11.42
CA PRO A 15 -3.23 10.49 12.72
C PRO A 15 -2.41 9.20 12.79
N LEU A 16 -2.87 8.13 12.13
CA LEU A 16 -2.14 6.86 12.10
C LEU A 16 -0.79 7.02 11.37
N ARG A 17 -0.76 7.78 10.27
CA ARG A 17 0.47 8.06 9.53
C ARG A 17 1.42 8.97 10.31
N ALA A 18 0.89 9.96 11.03
CA ALA A 18 1.68 10.83 11.90
C ALA A 18 2.35 10.03 13.03
N LEU A 19 1.60 9.17 13.72
CA LEU A 19 2.14 8.31 14.78
C LEU A 19 3.21 7.35 14.25
N THR A 20 2.98 6.73 13.10
CA THR A 20 3.98 5.88 12.45
C THR A 20 5.28 6.64 12.17
N PHE A 21 5.20 7.87 11.66
CA PHE A 21 6.37 8.72 11.46
C PHE A 21 7.12 8.99 12.77
N GLU A 22 6.42 9.36 13.85
CA GLU A 22 7.06 9.63 15.14
C GLU A 22 7.82 8.41 15.68
N ILE A 23 7.24 7.21 15.54
CA ILE A 23 7.89 5.96 15.95
C ILE A 23 9.15 5.71 15.12
N ILE A 24 9.04 5.78 13.79
CA ILE A 24 10.18 5.56 12.88
C ILE A 24 11.27 6.60 13.12
N GLN A 25 10.91 7.87 13.27
CA GLN A 25 11.85 8.95 13.53
C GLN A 25 12.64 8.71 14.82
N ARG A 26 11.98 8.29 15.91
CA ARG A 26 12.66 7.96 17.17
C ARG A 26 13.61 6.77 17.02
N GLN A 27 13.19 5.72 16.31
CA GLN A 27 14.02 4.54 16.05
C GLN A 27 15.27 4.90 15.22
N LEU A 28 15.11 5.64 14.12
CA LEU A 28 16.21 6.05 13.26
C LEU A 28 17.18 7.02 13.96
N LYS A 29 16.64 7.94 14.77
CA LYS A 29 17.46 8.85 15.59
C LYS A 29 18.37 8.10 16.56
N SER A 30 17.93 6.96 17.10
CA SER A 30 18.74 6.15 18.02
C SER A 30 20.01 5.57 17.38
N VAL A 31 20.05 5.49 16.04
CA VAL A 31 21.20 5.02 15.25
C VAL A 31 21.87 6.13 14.43
N GLY A 32 21.57 7.40 14.75
CA GLY A 32 22.21 8.56 14.11
C GLY A 32 21.67 8.94 12.73
N ILE A 33 20.49 8.45 12.35
CA ILE A 33 19.83 8.79 11.08
C ILE A 33 18.73 9.82 11.34
N GLN A 34 18.77 10.94 10.63
CA GLN A 34 17.71 11.93 10.66
C GLN A 34 16.60 11.61 9.68
N PHE A 35 15.38 11.85 10.12
CA PHE A 35 14.17 11.66 9.34
C PHE A 35 13.28 12.90 9.49
N THR A 36 13.09 13.64 8.40
CA THR A 36 12.35 14.91 8.39
C THR A 36 10.97 14.73 7.76
N PRO A 37 9.88 15.26 8.34
CA PRO A 37 8.55 15.02 7.83
C PRO A 37 8.26 15.89 6.60
N ARG A 38 7.60 15.32 5.59
CA ARG A 38 6.91 16.04 4.50
C ARG A 38 5.47 15.55 4.42
N PHE A 39 4.60 16.19 5.20
CA PHE A 39 3.17 15.87 5.21
C PHE A 39 2.44 16.78 4.23
N ILE A 40 1.88 16.20 3.18
CA ILE A 40 1.23 16.94 2.09
C ILE A 40 -0.22 16.48 1.89
N SER A 41 -1.06 17.29 1.25
CA SER A 41 -2.45 16.88 1.04
C SER A 41 -2.53 15.63 0.14
N PRO A 42 -3.55 14.76 0.31
CA PRO A 42 -3.77 13.64 -0.59
C PRO A 42 -3.85 14.03 -2.06
N ALA A 43 -4.46 15.19 -2.35
CA ALA A 43 -4.56 15.72 -3.72
C ALA A 43 -3.18 16.01 -4.33
N VAL A 44 -2.23 16.53 -3.56
CA VAL A 44 -0.87 16.79 -4.03
C VAL A 44 -0.06 15.49 -4.16
N LEU A 45 -0.21 14.58 -3.19
CA LEU A 45 0.52 13.30 -3.22
C LEU A 45 0.10 12.42 -4.41
N PHE A 46 -1.20 12.23 -4.60
CA PHE A 46 -1.77 11.27 -5.55
C PHE A 46 -2.22 11.91 -6.88
N GLY A 47 -2.33 13.24 -6.97
CA GLY A 47 -2.84 13.95 -8.15
C GLY A 47 -1.91 14.02 -9.36
N GLY A 48 -0.97 13.09 -9.50
CA GLY A 48 -0.12 12.96 -10.70
C GLY A 48 1.24 13.67 -10.64
N GLY A 49 1.60 14.30 -9.51
CA GLY A 49 2.89 14.99 -9.34
C GLY A 49 3.87 14.25 -8.44
N VAL A 50 3.62 14.26 -7.13
CA VAL A 50 4.64 13.84 -6.14
C VAL A 50 4.92 12.35 -6.20
N LEU A 51 3.89 11.50 -6.09
CA LEU A 51 4.08 10.04 -6.07
C LEU A 51 4.56 9.51 -7.43
N THR A 52 3.86 9.87 -8.50
CA THR A 52 4.13 9.41 -9.87
C THR A 52 5.39 10.01 -10.47
N GLY A 53 5.74 11.24 -10.10
CA GLY A 53 6.94 11.93 -10.56
C GLY A 53 8.21 11.57 -9.80
N GLY A 54 8.11 10.74 -8.75
CA GLY A 54 9.28 10.34 -7.95
C GLY A 54 9.86 11.46 -7.07
N ASP A 55 9.09 12.51 -6.77
CA ASP A 55 9.51 13.62 -5.90
C ASP A 55 9.42 13.21 -4.42
N TRP A 56 10.22 12.21 -4.04
CA TRP A 56 10.32 11.71 -2.66
C TRP A 56 11.60 10.89 -2.50
N GLN A 57 12.14 10.89 -1.27
CA GLN A 57 13.24 10.00 -0.88
C GLN A 57 12.70 8.74 -0.22
N SER A 58 11.66 8.90 0.60
CA SER A 58 10.82 7.81 1.10
C SER A 58 9.36 8.27 1.08
N VAL A 59 8.45 7.35 0.79
CA VAL A 59 7.03 7.64 0.75
C VAL A 59 6.23 6.55 1.45
N MET A 60 5.41 6.94 2.42
CA MET A 60 4.46 6.04 3.08
C MET A 60 3.06 6.30 2.55
N PHE A 61 2.49 5.30 1.90
CA PHE A 61 1.10 5.30 1.46
C PHE A 61 0.50 3.90 1.61
N THR A 62 -0.64 3.63 0.98
CA THR A 62 -1.31 2.33 1.10
C THR A 62 -1.85 1.90 -0.25
N PHE A 63 -1.51 0.68 -0.67
CA PHE A 63 -2.20 0.00 -1.77
C PHE A 63 -3.55 -0.54 -1.27
N THR A 64 -4.56 -0.52 -2.14
CA THR A 64 -5.90 -1.04 -1.87
C THR A 64 -6.26 -2.06 -2.94
N GLY A 65 -6.66 -3.27 -2.52
CA GLY A 65 -6.95 -4.41 -3.42
C GLY A 65 -8.44 -4.76 -3.52
N GLY A 66 -8.79 -5.61 -4.50
CA GLY A 66 -10.14 -6.15 -4.75
C GLY A 66 -10.25 -7.67 -4.50
N PRO A 67 -11.48 -8.24 -4.45
CA PRO A 67 -11.73 -9.63 -4.03
C PRO A 67 -11.51 -10.71 -5.10
N THR A 68 -11.52 -10.38 -6.40
CA THR A 68 -11.40 -11.36 -7.49
C THR A 68 -10.07 -11.21 -8.22
N SER A 69 -9.14 -12.12 -7.90
CA SER A 69 -7.72 -12.12 -8.22
C SER A 69 -7.01 -10.90 -7.63
N GLY A 70 -5.96 -11.12 -6.83
CA GLY A 70 -5.06 -10.02 -6.50
C GLY A 70 -4.74 -9.31 -7.81
N GLY A 71 -4.99 -8.00 -7.90
CA GLY A 71 -4.47 -7.19 -9.00
C GLY A 71 -3.02 -7.60 -9.10
N THR A 72 -2.72 -8.39 -10.14
CA THR A 72 -1.58 -9.30 -10.07
C THR A 72 -0.37 -8.43 -9.81
N PHE A 73 0.41 -8.76 -8.78
CA PHE A 73 1.35 -7.84 -8.14
C PHE A 73 2.41 -7.26 -9.11
N PHE A 74 2.44 -7.72 -10.36
CA PHE A 74 3.14 -7.11 -11.48
C PHE A 74 2.93 -5.59 -11.62
N SER A 75 1.72 -5.04 -11.45
CA SER A 75 1.51 -3.57 -11.55
C SER A 75 2.34 -2.81 -10.52
N ILE A 76 2.61 -3.43 -9.37
CA ILE A 76 3.32 -2.85 -8.23
C ILE A 76 4.81 -3.21 -8.26
N GLY A 77 5.14 -4.51 -8.32
CA GLY A 77 6.51 -5.03 -8.20
C GLY A 77 7.14 -5.55 -9.49
N GLY A 78 6.42 -5.50 -10.61
CA GLY A 78 6.97 -5.84 -11.93
C GLY A 78 7.73 -4.68 -12.55
N CYS A 79 8.77 -4.99 -13.33
CA CYS A 79 9.45 -4.00 -14.17
C CYS A 79 8.44 -3.28 -15.05
N ALA A 80 8.47 -1.94 -15.04
CA ALA A 80 7.54 -1.08 -15.77
C ALA A 80 6.05 -1.24 -15.38
N GLY A 81 5.76 -1.75 -14.17
CA GLY A 81 4.42 -1.68 -13.60
C GLY A 81 3.95 -0.24 -13.42
N ASP A 82 2.68 0.03 -13.72
CA ASP A 82 2.06 1.37 -13.66
C ASP A 82 1.93 1.93 -12.23
N GLN A 83 2.00 1.06 -11.22
CA GLN A 83 2.01 1.40 -9.80
C GLN A 83 3.38 1.15 -9.15
N ASN A 84 4.41 0.86 -9.94
CA ASN A 84 5.78 0.67 -9.48
C ASN A 84 6.48 2.03 -9.31
N TYR A 85 6.03 2.80 -8.32
CA TYR A 85 6.52 4.17 -8.09
C TYR A 85 8.00 4.22 -7.72
N GLY A 86 8.54 3.15 -7.11
CA GLY A 86 9.97 3.04 -6.79
C GLY A 86 10.85 2.62 -7.98
N ALA A 87 10.25 2.35 -9.14
CA ALA A 87 10.92 1.90 -10.37
C ALA A 87 11.83 0.67 -10.16
N ALA A 88 11.56 -0.17 -9.16
CA ALA A 88 12.34 -1.36 -8.89
C ALA A 88 12.17 -2.37 -10.04
N CYS A 89 13.24 -3.01 -10.47
CA CYS A 89 13.18 -3.92 -11.61
C CYS A 89 14.09 -5.14 -11.44
N ASN A 90 13.54 -6.19 -10.84
CA ASN A 90 14.11 -7.53 -10.91
C ASN A 90 13.46 -8.32 -12.05
N LYS A 91 14.25 -8.68 -13.06
CA LYS A 91 13.76 -9.39 -14.26
C LYS A 91 13.18 -10.78 -13.93
N LYS A 92 13.74 -11.48 -12.95
CA LYS A 92 13.28 -12.82 -12.54
C LYS A 92 11.95 -12.74 -11.80
N ALA A 93 11.83 -11.84 -10.82
CA ALA A 93 10.57 -11.58 -10.13
C ALA A 93 9.49 -11.12 -11.12
N SER A 94 9.83 -10.21 -12.04
CA SER A 94 8.91 -9.71 -13.06
C SER A 94 8.37 -10.82 -13.97
N ALA A 95 9.23 -11.74 -14.43
CA ALA A 95 8.79 -12.88 -15.24
C ALA A 95 7.85 -13.83 -14.46
N LEU A 96 8.11 -14.05 -13.17
CA LEU A 96 7.24 -14.86 -12.31
C LEU A 96 5.88 -14.18 -12.08
N LEU A 97 5.89 -12.88 -11.80
CA LEU A 97 4.69 -12.07 -11.63
C LEU A 97 3.85 -12.03 -12.91
N GLN A 98 4.50 -11.86 -14.07
CA GLN A 98 3.83 -11.89 -15.38
C GLN A 98 3.18 -13.24 -15.64
N LYS A 99 3.88 -14.34 -15.37
CA LYS A 99 3.31 -15.70 -15.50
C LYS A 99 2.14 -15.92 -14.54
N ALA A 100 2.23 -15.41 -13.32
CA ALA A 100 1.17 -15.53 -12.32
C ALA A 100 -0.14 -14.87 -12.79
N GLN A 101 -0.07 -13.78 -13.57
CA GLN A 101 -1.27 -13.10 -14.07
C GLN A 101 -2.16 -13.99 -14.94
N PHE A 102 -1.53 -14.85 -15.73
CA PHE A 102 -2.20 -15.71 -16.70
C PHE A 102 -2.31 -17.16 -16.22
N THR A 103 -2.11 -17.43 -14.93
CA THR A 103 -2.21 -18.77 -14.34
C THR A 103 -3.57 -18.97 -13.67
N PRO A 104 -4.47 -19.82 -14.22
CA PRO A 104 -5.82 -20.00 -13.68
C PRO A 104 -5.83 -20.81 -12.38
N ASP A 105 -5.04 -21.89 -12.32
CA ASP A 105 -4.92 -22.75 -11.13
C ASP A 105 -4.39 -21.93 -9.93
N PRO A 106 -5.19 -21.80 -8.84
CA PRO A 106 -4.76 -21.08 -7.65
C PRO A 106 -3.48 -21.63 -7.02
N ALA A 107 -3.27 -22.95 -7.01
CA ALA A 107 -2.10 -23.54 -6.38
C ALA A 107 -0.82 -23.21 -7.16
N ALA A 108 -0.85 -23.39 -8.49
CA ALA A 108 0.24 -22.97 -9.36
C ALA A 108 0.51 -21.46 -9.30
N ARG A 109 -0.54 -20.62 -9.30
CA ARG A 109 -0.41 -19.17 -9.19
C ARG A 109 0.26 -18.76 -7.88
N ASN A 110 -0.16 -19.34 -6.75
CA ASN A 110 0.41 -19.04 -5.44
C ASN A 110 1.91 -19.41 -5.36
N LYS A 111 2.34 -20.51 -5.97
CA LYS A 111 3.76 -20.89 -6.02
C LYS A 111 4.61 -19.86 -6.78
N LEU A 112 4.09 -19.32 -7.88
CA LEU A 112 4.75 -18.27 -8.66
C LEU A 112 4.85 -16.96 -7.87
N LEU A 113 3.74 -16.55 -7.25
CA LEU A 113 3.68 -15.35 -6.41
C LEU A 113 4.66 -15.44 -5.23
N HIS A 114 4.64 -16.54 -4.48
CA HIS A 114 5.54 -16.74 -3.34
C HIS A 114 7.02 -16.65 -3.76
N THR A 115 7.40 -17.25 -4.88
CA THR A 115 8.79 -17.18 -5.37
C THR A 115 9.18 -15.75 -5.74
N ALA A 116 8.27 -14.98 -6.34
CA ALA A 116 8.50 -13.58 -6.66
C ALA A 116 8.59 -12.70 -5.40
N GLU A 117 7.70 -12.93 -4.43
CA GLU A 117 7.66 -12.20 -3.15
C GLU A 117 8.95 -12.37 -2.36
N VAL A 118 9.54 -13.58 -2.31
CA VAL A 118 10.85 -13.81 -1.66
C VAL A 118 11.93 -12.95 -2.29
N ILE A 119 12.02 -12.92 -3.63
CA ILE A 119 13.02 -12.10 -4.35
C ILE A 119 12.82 -10.61 -4.02
N LEU A 120 11.59 -10.12 -4.06
CA LEU A 120 11.29 -8.71 -3.81
C LEU A 120 11.51 -8.32 -2.34
N ALA A 121 11.29 -9.24 -1.40
CA ALA A 121 11.57 -9.03 0.01
C ALA A 121 13.08 -8.95 0.27
N ASP A 122 13.88 -9.84 -0.33
CA ASP A 122 15.35 -9.83 -0.22
C ASP A 122 15.96 -8.54 -0.78
N GLU A 123 15.35 -7.95 -1.81
CA GLU A 123 15.75 -6.67 -2.40
C GLU A 123 15.15 -5.44 -1.70
N VAL A 124 14.32 -5.64 -0.67
CA VAL A 124 13.65 -4.56 0.07
C VAL A 124 12.86 -3.65 -0.89
N PHE A 125 12.10 -4.24 -1.80
CA PHE A 125 11.23 -3.52 -2.75
C PHE A 125 10.34 -2.47 -2.05
N SER A 126 9.82 -2.82 -0.88
CA SER A 126 9.10 -1.93 0.03
C SER A 126 9.21 -2.47 1.45
N ILE A 127 8.85 -1.66 2.44
CA ILE A 127 8.75 -2.08 3.84
C ILE A 127 7.26 -2.11 4.23
N PRO A 128 6.59 -3.28 4.22
CA PRO A 128 5.23 -3.41 4.69
C PRO A 128 5.14 -3.11 6.18
N LEU A 129 4.17 -2.28 6.58
CA LEU A 129 4.01 -1.88 7.98
C LEU A 129 2.88 -2.66 8.66
N PHE A 130 1.66 -2.56 8.12
CA PHE A 130 0.46 -3.19 8.67
C PHE A 130 -0.69 -3.15 7.67
N ALA A 131 -1.65 -4.06 7.83
CA ALA A 131 -2.95 -3.93 7.18
C ALA A 131 -3.78 -2.86 7.90
N ARG A 132 -4.32 -1.89 7.15
CA ARG A 132 -5.15 -0.84 7.76
C ARG A 132 -6.46 -1.45 8.28
N PRO A 133 -6.83 -1.22 9.56
CA PRO A 133 -8.17 -1.57 10.00
C PRO A 133 -9.20 -0.78 9.17
N GLN A 134 -10.32 -1.44 8.87
CA GLN A 134 -11.47 -0.81 8.21
C GLN A 134 -12.62 -0.90 9.19
N HIS A 135 -13.20 0.24 9.54
CA HIS A 135 -14.34 0.32 10.45
C HIS A 135 -15.58 0.71 9.65
N LEU A 136 -16.65 -0.06 9.80
CA LEU A 136 -17.99 0.31 9.34
C LEU A 136 -18.82 0.62 10.59
N LEU A 137 -19.05 1.90 10.85
CA LEU A 137 -19.86 2.35 11.99
C LEU A 137 -21.23 2.73 11.45
N HIS A 138 -22.28 2.14 12.01
CA HIS A 138 -23.66 2.44 11.66
C HIS A 138 -24.55 2.43 12.91
N SER A 139 -25.69 3.11 12.82
CA SER A 139 -26.72 3.04 13.87
C SER A 139 -27.19 1.60 14.05
N THR A 140 -27.49 1.21 15.29
CA THR A 140 -28.08 -0.11 15.60
C THR A 140 -29.45 -0.34 14.93
N LYS A 141 -30.11 0.75 14.52
CA LYS A 141 -31.35 0.73 13.73
C LYS A 141 -31.13 0.34 12.26
N VAL A 142 -29.92 0.53 11.73
CA VAL A 142 -29.58 0.14 10.36
C VAL A 142 -29.26 -1.35 10.34
N LYS A 143 -29.97 -2.10 9.50
CA LYS A 143 -29.77 -3.53 9.24
C LYS A 143 -29.23 -3.75 7.83
N GLY A 144 -28.52 -4.85 7.62
CA GLY A 144 -27.97 -5.23 6.31
C GLY A 144 -26.58 -4.65 6.01
N ALA A 145 -26.06 -3.71 6.81
CA ALA A 145 -24.70 -3.18 6.63
C ALA A 145 -23.63 -4.26 6.83
N LEU A 146 -22.85 -4.55 5.78
CA LEU A 146 -21.77 -5.54 5.81
C LEU A 146 -20.42 -4.90 5.49
N ARG A 147 -19.43 -5.18 6.33
CA ARG A 147 -18.06 -4.71 6.11
C ARG A 147 -17.43 -5.41 4.91
N ASN A 148 -16.93 -4.63 3.96
CA ASN A 148 -16.09 -5.11 2.87
C ASN A 148 -14.73 -4.38 2.89
N PRO A 149 -13.63 -5.07 3.23
CA PRO A 149 -12.31 -4.45 3.39
C PRO A 149 -11.55 -4.25 2.06
N THR A 150 -12.25 -4.29 0.93
CA THR A 150 -11.69 -4.08 -0.41
C THR A 150 -11.95 -2.66 -0.91
N LEU A 151 -11.49 -2.36 -2.12
CA LEU A 151 -11.80 -1.10 -2.84
C LEU A 151 -13.29 -0.75 -2.92
N GLN A 152 -14.19 -1.74 -2.84
CA GLN A 152 -15.64 -1.52 -2.88
C GLN A 152 -16.17 -0.82 -1.61
N GLY A 153 -15.42 -0.88 -0.50
CA GLY A 153 -15.72 -0.16 0.73
C GLY A 153 -16.98 -0.63 1.46
N GLY A 154 -17.34 0.09 2.53
CA GLY A 154 -18.43 -0.30 3.42
C GLY A 154 -19.84 -0.19 2.84
N THR A 155 -20.02 0.49 1.70
CA THR A 155 -21.33 0.77 1.08
C THR A 155 -21.66 -0.15 -0.09
N TRP A 156 -20.83 -1.17 -0.35
CA TRP A 156 -20.94 -2.07 -1.50
C TRP A 156 -22.29 -2.81 -1.61
N ASN A 157 -23.02 -2.96 -0.49
CA ASN A 157 -24.32 -3.63 -0.42
C ASN A 157 -25.44 -2.71 0.09
N ALA A 158 -25.30 -1.40 -0.10
CA ALA A 158 -26.24 -0.39 0.41
C ALA A 158 -27.69 -0.61 -0.04
N GLU A 159 -27.91 -1.24 -1.20
CA GLU A 159 -29.22 -1.62 -1.72
C GLU A 159 -29.98 -2.61 -0.83
N THR A 160 -29.27 -3.34 0.04
CA THR A 160 -29.87 -4.30 0.98
C THR A 160 -30.16 -3.68 2.35
N TRP A 161 -29.81 -2.41 2.55
CA TRP A 161 -29.92 -1.78 3.86
C TRP A 161 -31.35 -1.37 4.16
N SER A 162 -31.73 -1.50 5.43
CA SER A 162 -33.02 -1.04 5.94
C SER A 162 -32.85 -0.33 7.27
N VAL A 163 -33.80 0.55 7.59
CA VAL A 163 -33.88 1.24 8.88
C VAL A 163 -35.08 0.68 9.62
N ALA A 164 -34.86 0.12 10.81
CA ALA A 164 -35.95 -0.22 11.70
C ALA A 164 -36.63 1.07 12.19
N SER A 165 -37.96 1.13 12.04
CA SER A 165 -38.83 2.18 12.58
C SER A 165 -38.58 2.40 14.07
#